data_AF-A0AA39XDD6-F1
#
_entry.id   AF-A0AA39XDD6-F1
#
_cell.length_a   1.000
_cell.length_b   1.000
_cell.length_c   1.000
_cell.angle_alpha   90.00
_cell.angle_beta   90.00
_cell.angle_gamma   90.00
#
_symmetry.space_group_name_H-M   'P 1'
#
loop_
_entity.id
_entity.type
_entity.pdbx_description
1 polymer ?
#
loop_
_entity_poly.entity_id
_entity_poly.type
_entity_poly.pdbx_seq_one_letter_code
_entity_poly.pdbx_strand_id
1 'polypeptide(L)'
;MAGDAEPEAATASAPGTTPHLIIYSLDQEHSTYSMSFFVTKLHLRLRHAVIPYENALGSRDAAPKKKIPYVKFTETGELMGDSALIVERLIKEGKLEDLDKALSPEQKAVDYCLRVMIEDRLYYLVNYERWYGNYYTMRDKLFGHLPFGVKQTMGLLSFQFLKMMLYFQGTGRHSAEEVRHFTEEAIGAIAGFAEAAYEKAGKGGSGVFWILGGEMPTEADFTVFGALSGYLVNHEVQPATSSMVRSHPALVDYIERIHGAYFADYSHLPCSVASWPSNI
;
A
#
# COMPACT_ATOMS: atom_id res chain seq x y z
N MET A 1 -37.52 27.64 11.06
CA MET A 1 -37.48 26.28 11.64
C MET A 1 -37.05 25.37 10.51
N ALA A 2 -35.75 25.12 10.43
CA ALA A 2 -35.13 24.33 9.37
C ALA A 2 -35.23 22.85 9.76
N GLY A 3 -35.69 22.03 8.82
CA GLY A 3 -35.77 20.58 8.98
C GLY A 3 -34.41 19.94 8.77
N ASP A 4 -34.07 19.04 9.69
CA ASP A 4 -32.89 18.18 9.63
C ASP A 4 -33.10 17.11 8.55
N ALA A 5 -32.19 17.07 7.58
CA ALA A 5 -32.08 15.97 6.62
C ALA A 5 -30.92 15.07 7.08
N GLU A 6 -31.26 13.89 7.59
CA GLU A 6 -30.30 12.79 7.82
C GLU A 6 -29.76 12.28 6.48
N PRO A 7 -28.49 11.83 6.40
CA PRO A 7 -27.94 11.27 5.17
C PRO A 7 -28.56 9.89 4.92
N GLU A 8 -29.22 9.77 3.78
CA GLU A 8 -29.87 8.56 3.27
C GLU A 8 -28.83 7.44 3.06
N ALA A 9 -28.96 6.36 3.83
CA ALA A 9 -28.17 5.15 3.68
C ALA A 9 -28.44 4.53 2.29
N ALA A 10 -27.38 4.39 1.51
CA ALA A 10 -27.44 3.82 0.16
C ALA A 10 -28.10 2.43 0.18
N THR A 11 -29.30 2.36 -0.39
CA THR A 11 -30.06 1.14 -0.60
C THR A 11 -29.39 0.23 -1.63
N ALA A 12 -29.35 -1.06 -1.31
CA ALA A 12 -28.78 -2.14 -2.11
C ALA A 12 -29.24 -2.13 -3.58
N SER A 13 -28.28 -2.28 -4.49
CA SER A 13 -28.51 -2.45 -5.93
C SER A 13 -28.90 -3.89 -6.30
N ALA A 14 -29.72 -4.01 -7.35
CA ALA A 14 -30.29 -5.25 -7.89
C ALA A 14 -29.22 -6.19 -8.52
N PRO A 15 -29.51 -7.51 -8.68
CA PRO A 15 -28.50 -8.50 -9.04
C PRO A 15 -28.21 -8.49 -10.55
N GLY A 16 -27.06 -7.93 -10.91
CA GLY A 16 -26.38 -8.11 -12.19
C GLY A 16 -24.90 -8.37 -11.89
N THR A 17 -24.48 -9.61 -12.12
CA THR A 17 -23.15 -10.22 -11.94
C THR A 17 -22.04 -9.25 -11.56
N THR A 18 -21.91 -8.96 -10.26
CA THR A 18 -20.75 -8.23 -9.75
C THR A 18 -19.53 -9.12 -9.96
N PRO A 19 -18.41 -8.61 -10.51
CA PRO A 19 -17.24 -9.43 -10.76
C PRO A 19 -16.74 -9.95 -9.41
N HIS A 20 -16.92 -11.25 -9.18
CA HIS A 20 -16.37 -11.87 -7.99
C HIS A 20 -14.87 -12.04 -8.25
N LEU A 21 -14.07 -11.23 -7.56
CA LEU A 21 -12.62 -11.18 -7.67
C LEU A 21 -12.00 -11.91 -6.49
N ILE A 22 -11.09 -12.85 -6.74
CA ILE A 22 -10.28 -13.45 -5.68
C ILE A 22 -8.88 -12.84 -5.74
N ILE A 23 -8.49 -12.12 -4.70
CA ILE A 23 -7.16 -11.51 -4.55
C ILE A 23 -6.26 -12.51 -3.82
N TYR A 24 -5.17 -12.86 -4.46
CA TYR A 24 -4.14 -13.71 -3.89
C TYR A 24 -3.02 -12.88 -3.28
N SER A 25 -2.81 -13.03 -1.97
CA SER A 25 -1.77 -12.36 -1.18
C SER A 25 -0.90 -13.37 -0.41
N LEU A 26 0.09 -12.90 0.36
CA LEU A 26 0.89 -13.75 1.25
C LEU A 26 0.29 -13.89 2.65
N ASP A 27 -0.76 -13.12 2.94
CA ASP A 27 -1.33 -12.95 4.27
C ASP A 27 -2.66 -13.71 4.36
N GLN A 28 -2.86 -14.51 5.41
CA GLN A 28 -4.06 -15.34 5.60
C GLN A 28 -5.19 -14.62 6.36
N GLU A 29 -4.86 -13.57 7.10
CA GLU A 29 -5.81 -12.97 8.04
C GLU A 29 -6.78 -12.03 7.34
N HIS A 30 -8.06 -12.33 7.53
CA HIS A 30 -9.13 -11.37 7.26
C HIS A 30 -9.04 -10.25 8.31
N SER A 31 -9.26 -8.99 7.91
CA SER A 31 -9.21 -7.81 8.79
C SER A 31 -7.83 -7.33 9.23
N THR A 32 -6.77 -7.64 8.49
CA THR A 32 -5.45 -7.01 8.69
C THR A 32 -4.87 -6.48 7.39
N TYR A 33 -3.98 -5.49 7.53
CA TYR A 33 -3.24 -4.93 6.40
C TYR A 33 -2.18 -5.92 5.92
N SER A 34 -2.01 -5.98 4.59
CA SER A 34 -1.03 -6.88 3.97
C SER A 34 0.41 -6.37 4.14
N MET A 35 1.36 -7.31 4.24
CA MET A 35 2.79 -6.98 4.22
C MET A 35 3.24 -6.36 2.89
N SER A 36 2.56 -6.69 1.80
CA SER A 36 2.76 -6.08 0.49
C SER A 36 1.85 -4.88 0.33
N PHE A 37 2.42 -3.68 0.16
CA PHE A 37 1.61 -2.48 -0.04
C PHE A 37 0.79 -2.52 -1.34
N PHE A 38 1.23 -3.26 -2.36
CA PHE A 38 0.49 -3.38 -3.61
C PHE A 38 -0.87 -4.07 -3.41
N VAL A 39 -0.98 -4.97 -2.43
CA VAL A 39 -2.24 -5.61 -2.04
C VAL A 39 -3.15 -4.57 -1.38
N THR A 40 -2.65 -3.82 -0.40
CA THR A 40 -3.43 -2.78 0.28
C THR A 40 -3.86 -1.66 -0.68
N LYS A 41 -2.99 -1.28 -1.63
CA LYS A 41 -3.31 -0.38 -2.75
C LYS A 41 -4.52 -0.88 -3.53
N LEU A 42 -4.50 -2.16 -3.93
CA LEU A 42 -5.61 -2.77 -4.66
C LEU A 42 -6.88 -2.87 -3.80
N HIS A 43 -6.76 -3.22 -2.52
CA HIS A 43 -7.89 -3.25 -1.59
C HIS A 43 -8.56 -1.89 -1.47
N LEU A 44 -7.79 -0.82 -1.24
CA LEU A 44 -8.37 0.52 -1.13
C LEU A 44 -9.05 0.91 -2.44
N ARG A 45 -8.45 0.57 -3.59
CA ARG A 45 -9.04 0.90 -4.89
C ARG A 45 -10.38 0.23 -5.16
N LEU A 46 -10.50 -1.04 -4.78
CA LEU A 46 -11.74 -1.80 -4.89
C LEU A 46 -12.78 -1.36 -3.85
N ARG A 47 -12.35 -1.10 -2.60
CA ARG A 47 -13.21 -0.60 -1.52
C ARG A 47 -13.78 0.77 -1.83
N HIS A 48 -12.97 1.68 -2.37
CA HIS A 48 -13.43 2.99 -2.83
C HIS A 48 -14.55 2.88 -3.87
N ALA A 49 -14.43 1.91 -4.79
CA ALA A 49 -15.46 1.66 -5.81
C ALA A 49 -16.56 0.70 -5.35
N VAL A 50 -16.56 0.28 -4.08
CA VAL A 50 -17.53 -0.67 -3.49
C VAL A 50 -17.61 -1.99 -4.28
N ILE A 51 -16.48 -2.45 -4.82
CA ILE A 51 -16.39 -3.74 -5.51
C ILE A 51 -16.12 -4.84 -4.49
N PRO A 52 -16.99 -5.87 -4.39
CA PRO A 52 -16.74 -7.02 -3.53
C PRO A 52 -15.58 -7.87 -4.07
N TYR A 53 -14.77 -8.37 -3.15
CA TYR A 53 -13.68 -9.29 -3.45
C TYR A 53 -13.46 -10.24 -2.28
N GLU A 54 -12.82 -11.37 -2.56
CA GLU A 54 -12.37 -12.33 -1.56
C GLU A 54 -10.84 -12.34 -1.49
N ASN A 55 -10.30 -12.58 -0.30
CA ASN A 55 -8.87 -12.80 -0.12
C ASN A 55 -8.60 -14.30 -0.07
N ALA A 56 -7.54 -14.73 -0.72
CA ALA A 56 -7.04 -16.08 -0.66
C ALA A 56 -5.51 -16.09 -0.50
N LEU A 57 -4.99 -17.13 0.16
CA LEU A 57 -3.56 -17.33 0.21
C LEU A 57 -3.04 -17.71 -1.18
N GLY A 58 -2.11 -16.89 -1.68
CA GLY A 58 -1.41 -17.08 -2.93
C GLY A 58 0.00 -17.60 -2.74
N SER A 59 0.59 -18.04 -3.84
CA SER A 59 2.03 -18.29 -3.93
C SER A 59 2.63 -17.45 -5.05
N ARG A 60 3.82 -16.89 -4.81
CA ARG A 60 4.60 -16.23 -5.86
C ARG A 60 4.86 -17.18 -7.02
N ASP A 61 5.04 -18.47 -6.77
CA ASP A 61 5.29 -19.44 -7.85
C ASP A 61 4.06 -19.69 -8.72
N ALA A 62 2.85 -19.57 -8.16
CA ALA A 62 1.61 -19.68 -8.91
C ALA A 62 1.24 -18.38 -9.65
N ALA A 63 1.79 -17.24 -9.22
CA ALA A 63 1.48 -15.94 -9.80
C ALA A 63 1.97 -15.82 -11.25
N PRO A 64 1.18 -15.30 -12.20
CA PRO A 64 1.56 -15.17 -13.61
C PRO A 64 2.87 -14.40 -13.84
N LYS A 65 3.15 -13.42 -12.97
CA LYS A 65 4.34 -12.56 -13.03
C LYS A 65 5.36 -12.84 -11.91
N LYS A 66 5.18 -13.94 -11.15
CA LYS A 66 5.99 -14.27 -9.97
C LYS A 66 6.00 -13.19 -8.86
N LYS A 67 4.97 -12.35 -8.85
CA LYS A 67 4.75 -11.23 -7.93
C LYS A 67 3.32 -11.26 -7.38
N ILE A 68 3.15 -10.66 -6.20
CA ILE A 68 1.89 -10.47 -5.49
C ILE A 68 1.57 -8.96 -5.49
N PRO A 69 0.30 -8.52 -5.56
CA PRO A 69 -0.90 -9.34 -5.75
C PRO A 69 -1.04 -9.90 -7.17
N TYR A 70 -1.82 -10.97 -7.26
CA TYR A 70 -2.52 -11.37 -8.48
C TYR A 70 -3.97 -11.68 -8.15
N VAL A 71 -4.85 -11.55 -9.13
CA VAL A 71 -6.28 -11.81 -8.99
C VAL A 71 -6.70 -12.97 -9.88
N LYS A 72 -7.76 -13.66 -9.47
CA LYS A 72 -8.56 -14.52 -10.34
C LYS A 72 -9.89 -13.85 -10.63
N PHE A 73 -10.18 -13.67 -11.91
CA PHE A 73 -11.52 -13.29 -12.36
C PHE A 73 -12.38 -14.54 -12.37
N THR A 74 -13.36 -14.66 -11.47
CA THR A 74 -14.14 -15.91 -11.35
C THR A 74 -14.98 -16.24 -12.57
N GLU A 75 -15.45 -15.22 -13.29
CA GLU A 75 -16.23 -15.35 -14.53
C GLU A 75 -15.45 -16.10 -15.63
N THR A 76 -14.15 -15.82 -15.76
CA THR A 76 -13.30 -16.37 -16.82
C THR A 76 -12.32 -17.43 -16.32
N GLY A 77 -12.10 -17.50 -15.01
CA GLY A 77 -11.05 -18.29 -14.37
C GLY A 77 -9.64 -17.75 -14.59
N GLU A 78 -9.48 -16.62 -15.30
CA GLU A 78 -8.19 -16.06 -15.68
C GLU A 78 -7.43 -15.49 -14.48
N LEU A 79 -6.10 -15.70 -14.46
CA LEU A 79 -5.20 -15.10 -13.48
C LEU A 79 -4.48 -13.88 -14.07
N MET A 80 -4.50 -12.76 -13.35
CA MET A 80 -3.79 -11.54 -13.72
C MET A 80 -2.99 -11.02 -12.54
N GLY A 81 -1.69 -10.78 -12.74
CA GLY A 81 -0.83 -10.11 -11.75
C GLY A 81 -0.57 -8.66 -12.13
N ASP A 82 0.02 -7.92 -11.19
CA ASP A 82 0.29 -6.47 -11.27
C ASP A 82 -0.94 -5.61 -10.96
N SER A 83 -0.91 -4.90 -9.84
CA SER A 83 -2.05 -4.10 -9.37
C SER A 83 -2.44 -3.00 -10.35
N ALA A 84 -1.50 -2.40 -11.09
CA ALA A 84 -1.81 -1.36 -12.06
C ALA A 84 -2.53 -1.93 -13.29
N LEU A 85 -2.06 -3.06 -13.81
CA LEU A 85 -2.72 -3.73 -14.94
C LEU A 85 -4.11 -4.28 -14.59
N ILE A 86 -4.28 -4.78 -13.35
CA ILE A 86 -5.58 -5.22 -12.85
C ILE A 86 -6.57 -4.06 -12.86
N VAL A 87 -6.18 -2.90 -12.30
CA VAL A 87 -7.03 -1.69 -12.27
C VAL A 87 -7.30 -1.20 -13.69
N GLU A 88 -6.29 -1.12 -14.55
CA GLU A 88 -6.43 -0.71 -15.96
C GLU A 88 -7.46 -1.58 -16.70
N ARG A 89 -7.41 -2.90 -16.52
CA ARG A 89 -8.39 -3.82 -17.11
C ARG A 89 -9.80 -3.55 -16.58
N LEU A 90 -9.96 -3.44 -15.27
CA LEU A 90 -11.27 -3.20 -14.66
C LEU A 90 -11.88 -1.86 -15.14
N ILE A 91 -11.05 -0.84 -15.36
CA ILE A 91 -11.48 0.43 -15.96
C ILE A 91 -11.93 0.21 -17.41
N LYS A 92 -11.14 -0.49 -18.24
CA LYS A 92 -11.49 -0.77 -19.65
C LYS A 92 -12.77 -1.60 -19.78
N GLU A 93 -13.04 -2.49 -18.83
CA GLU A 93 -14.27 -3.28 -18.76
C GLU A 93 -15.47 -2.50 -18.19
N GLY A 94 -15.29 -1.23 -17.80
CA GLY A 94 -16.34 -0.39 -17.21
C GLY A 94 -16.73 -0.80 -15.78
N LYS A 95 -15.92 -1.64 -15.12
CA LYS A 95 -16.13 -2.11 -13.75
C LYS A 95 -15.60 -1.12 -12.72
N LEU A 96 -14.58 -0.32 -13.09
CA LEU A 96 -14.06 0.78 -12.29
C LEU A 96 -14.17 2.11 -13.07
N GLU A 97 -14.41 3.19 -12.33
CA GLU A 97 -14.25 4.54 -12.87
C GLU A 97 -12.77 4.86 -13.09
N ASP A 98 -12.46 5.60 -14.16
CA ASP A 98 -11.15 6.20 -14.39
C ASP A 98 -11.02 7.51 -13.60
N LEU A 99 -10.38 7.45 -12.44
CA LEU A 99 -10.23 8.58 -11.52
C LEU A 99 -9.33 9.68 -12.08
N ASP A 100 -8.41 9.33 -12.97
CA ASP A 100 -7.49 10.29 -13.56
C ASP A 100 -8.12 10.99 -14.78
N LYS A 101 -9.27 10.52 -15.28
CA LYS A 101 -9.87 11.01 -16.53
C LYS A 101 -10.02 12.53 -16.57
N ALA A 102 -10.50 13.13 -15.48
CA ALA A 102 -10.78 14.57 -15.36
C ALA A 102 -9.55 15.43 -15.03
N LEU A 103 -8.40 14.82 -14.71
CA LEU A 103 -7.18 15.54 -14.38
C LEU A 103 -6.59 16.27 -15.59
N SER A 104 -6.04 17.45 -15.36
CA SER A 104 -5.25 18.17 -16.36
C SER A 104 -3.99 17.36 -16.73
N PRO A 105 -3.38 17.60 -17.91
CA PRO A 105 -2.14 16.91 -18.29
C PRO A 105 -1.01 17.04 -17.25
N GLU A 106 -0.92 18.21 -16.60
CA GLU A 106 0.06 18.45 -15.53
C GLU A 106 -0.27 17.64 -14.27
N GLN A 107 -1.54 17.62 -13.85
CA GLN A 107 -1.97 16.83 -12.69
C GLN A 107 -1.74 15.33 -12.90
N LYS A 108 -2.00 14.82 -14.11
CA LYS A 108 -1.69 13.42 -14.48
C LYS A 108 -0.20 13.12 -14.37
N ALA A 109 0.66 14.07 -14.80
CA ALA A 109 2.10 13.91 -14.69
C ALA A 109 2.56 13.89 -13.23
N VAL A 110 2.02 14.78 -12.39
CA VAL A 110 2.31 14.80 -10.94
C VAL A 110 1.87 13.50 -10.26
N ASP A 111 0.65 13.03 -10.53
CA ASP A 111 0.14 11.74 -10.05
C ASP A 111 1.09 10.59 -10.41
N TYR A 112 1.42 10.47 -11.69
CA TYR A 112 2.29 9.43 -12.20
C TYR A 112 3.68 9.47 -11.56
N CYS A 113 4.29 10.65 -11.46
CA CYS A 113 5.59 10.82 -10.83
C CYS A 113 5.58 10.40 -9.35
N LEU A 114 4.53 10.75 -8.60
CA LEU A 114 4.39 10.36 -7.20
C LEU A 114 4.27 8.84 -7.06
N ARG A 115 3.47 8.19 -7.90
CA ARG A 115 3.35 6.73 -7.93
C ARG A 115 4.69 6.05 -8.25
N VAL A 116 5.38 6.49 -9.30
CA VAL A 116 6.67 5.93 -9.71
C VAL A 116 7.74 6.17 -8.65
N MET A 117 7.77 7.34 -8.01
CA MET A 117 8.69 7.61 -6.90
C MET A 117 8.51 6.59 -5.77
N ILE A 118 7.26 6.22 -5.46
CA ILE A 118 6.98 5.24 -4.41
C ILE A 118 7.33 3.81 -4.87
N GLU A 119 6.84 3.41 -6.04
CA GLU A 119 6.91 2.03 -6.53
C GLU A 119 8.29 1.64 -7.06
N ASP A 120 9.03 2.58 -7.66
CA ASP A 120 10.31 2.33 -8.35
C ASP A 120 11.53 2.97 -7.67
N ARG A 121 11.34 3.87 -6.70
CA ARG A 121 12.44 4.41 -5.89
C ARG A 121 12.33 4.01 -4.42
N LEU A 122 11.29 4.43 -3.72
CA LEU A 122 11.14 4.19 -2.28
C LEU A 122 11.03 2.71 -1.95
N TYR A 123 10.32 1.92 -2.77
CA TYR A 123 10.26 0.46 -2.62
C TYR A 123 11.65 -0.19 -2.49
N TYR A 124 12.62 0.20 -3.33
CA TYR A 124 13.96 -0.39 -3.30
C TYR A 124 14.79 0.09 -2.12
N LEU A 125 14.66 1.36 -1.72
CA LEU A 125 15.29 1.89 -0.51
C LEU A 125 14.82 1.15 0.75
N VAL A 126 13.52 0.94 0.88
CA VAL A 126 12.93 0.19 2.02
C VAL A 126 13.33 -1.29 1.97
N ASN A 127 13.42 -1.90 0.79
CA ASN A 127 13.92 -3.28 0.68
C ASN A 127 15.40 -3.40 1.07
N TYR A 128 16.21 -2.36 0.84
CA TYR A 128 17.58 -2.32 1.36
C TYR A 128 17.55 -2.38 2.89
N GLU A 129 16.76 -1.55 3.56
CA GLU A 129 16.64 -1.60 5.02
C GLU A 129 16.22 -3.00 5.52
N ARG A 130 15.18 -3.58 4.92
CA ARG A 130 14.68 -4.93 5.27
C ARG A 130 15.75 -6.00 5.18
N TRP A 131 16.52 -6.02 4.10
CA TRP A 131 17.38 -7.16 3.78
C TRP A 131 18.84 -6.95 4.10
N TYR A 132 19.38 -5.75 3.95
CA TYR A 132 20.74 -5.43 4.39
C TYR A 132 20.78 -5.08 5.87
N GLY A 133 19.85 -4.24 6.34
CA GLY A 133 19.81 -3.78 7.73
C GLY A 133 19.23 -4.81 8.70
N ASN A 134 18.15 -5.49 8.30
CA ASN A 134 17.33 -6.31 9.19
C ASN A 134 17.16 -7.76 8.73
N TYR A 135 18.18 -8.35 8.09
CA TYR A 135 18.11 -9.69 7.48
C TYR A 135 17.48 -10.76 8.37
N TYR A 136 17.91 -10.88 9.63
CA TYR A 136 17.43 -11.92 10.53
C TYR A 136 15.94 -11.77 10.86
N THR A 137 15.52 -10.55 11.20
CA THR A 137 14.12 -10.22 11.44
C THR A 137 13.27 -10.46 10.20
N MET A 138 13.75 -10.04 9.02
CA MET A 138 13.04 -10.24 7.76
C MET A 138 12.91 -11.72 7.38
N ARG A 139 13.99 -12.50 7.52
CA ARG A 139 13.98 -13.96 7.32
C ARG A 139 12.97 -14.62 8.24
N ASP A 140 13.02 -14.30 9.53
CA ASP A 140 12.16 -14.94 10.52
C ASP A 140 10.70 -14.53 10.35
N LYS A 141 10.42 -13.29 9.92
CA LYS A 141 9.07 -12.85 9.56
C LYS A 141 8.49 -13.62 8.37
N LEU A 142 9.26 -13.81 7.29
CA LEU A 142 8.78 -14.50 6.08
C LEU A 142 8.76 -16.03 6.20
N PHE A 143 9.77 -16.61 6.87
CA PHE A 143 10.06 -18.04 6.83
C PHE A 143 10.05 -18.69 8.22
N GLY A 144 9.60 -17.98 9.26
CA GLY A 144 9.55 -18.48 10.63
C GLY A 144 8.69 -19.73 10.82
N HIS A 145 7.71 -19.94 9.94
CA HIS A 145 6.85 -21.12 9.90
C HIS A 145 7.54 -22.37 9.33
N LEU A 146 8.74 -22.24 8.74
CA LEU A 146 9.48 -23.35 8.14
C LEU A 146 10.46 -23.99 9.14
N PRO A 147 10.79 -25.29 8.98
CA PRO A 147 11.84 -25.95 9.77
C PRO A 147 13.18 -25.22 9.68
N PHE A 148 13.97 -25.24 10.75
CA PHE A 148 15.20 -24.44 10.88
C PHE A 148 16.10 -24.50 9.63
N GLY A 149 16.47 -25.69 9.15
CA GLY A 149 17.35 -25.82 7.97
C GLY A 149 16.75 -25.24 6.69
N VAL A 150 15.45 -25.44 6.46
CA VAL A 150 14.74 -24.88 5.30
C VAL A 150 14.65 -23.36 5.40
N LYS A 151 14.33 -22.84 6.58
CA LYS A 151 14.30 -21.39 6.87
C LYS A 151 15.64 -20.72 6.56
N GLN A 152 16.76 -21.31 6.97
CA GLN A 152 18.08 -20.74 6.70
C GLN A 152 18.38 -20.69 5.20
N THR A 153 18.10 -21.78 4.49
CA THR A 153 18.31 -21.87 3.04
C THR A 153 17.44 -20.86 2.28
N MET A 154 16.15 -20.78 2.59
CA MET A 154 15.22 -19.84 1.94
C MET A 154 15.59 -18.37 2.24
N GLY A 155 16.02 -18.09 3.47
CA GLY A 155 16.55 -16.78 3.85
C GLY A 155 17.76 -16.38 3.02
N LEU A 156 18.76 -17.27 2.92
CA LEU A 156 19.99 -16.99 2.18
C LEU A 156 19.72 -16.80 0.69
N LEU A 157 18.91 -17.67 0.07
CA LEU A 157 18.54 -17.55 -1.35
C LEU A 157 17.82 -16.22 -1.63
N SER A 158 16.89 -15.83 -0.76
CA SER A 158 16.16 -14.56 -0.88
C SER A 158 17.10 -13.36 -0.75
N PHE A 159 18.01 -13.39 0.24
CA PHE A 159 18.99 -12.33 0.45
C PHE A 159 19.93 -12.18 -0.76
N GLN A 160 20.46 -13.29 -1.30
CA GLN A 160 21.34 -13.23 -2.48
C GLN A 160 20.60 -12.68 -3.71
N PHE A 161 19.37 -13.12 -3.93
CA PHE A 161 18.53 -12.59 -5.01
C PHE A 161 18.29 -11.08 -4.87
N LEU A 162 17.90 -10.63 -3.68
CA LEU A 162 17.61 -9.21 -3.42
C LEU A 162 18.85 -8.34 -3.44
N LYS A 163 19.98 -8.82 -2.94
CA LYS A 163 21.28 -8.18 -3.06
C LYS A 163 21.63 -7.93 -4.53
N MET A 164 21.49 -8.95 -5.38
CA MET A 164 21.73 -8.83 -6.82
C MET A 164 20.74 -7.84 -7.47
N MET A 165 19.45 -7.96 -7.16
CA MET A 165 18.41 -7.08 -7.69
C MET A 165 18.66 -5.61 -7.32
N LEU A 166 18.95 -5.32 -6.04
CA LEU A 166 19.24 -3.97 -5.55
C LEU A 166 20.52 -3.42 -6.19
N TYR A 167 21.54 -4.26 -6.38
CA TYR A 167 22.76 -3.84 -7.07
C TYR A 167 22.45 -3.43 -8.52
N PHE A 168 21.75 -4.25 -9.31
CA PHE A 168 21.43 -3.89 -10.69
C PHE A 168 20.45 -2.72 -10.82
N GLN A 169 19.51 -2.58 -9.89
CA GLN A 169 18.62 -1.42 -9.84
C GLN A 169 19.36 -0.13 -9.45
N GLY A 170 20.44 -0.23 -8.68
CA GLY A 170 21.33 0.87 -8.30
C GLY A 170 21.38 1.12 -6.80
N THR A 171 20.28 0.88 -6.06
CA THR A 171 20.21 1.12 -4.60
C THR A 171 21.30 0.38 -3.83
N GLY A 172 21.62 -0.86 -4.23
CA GLY A 172 22.65 -1.69 -3.60
C GLY A 172 24.08 -1.21 -3.77
N ARG A 173 24.32 -0.09 -4.47
CA ARG A 173 25.63 0.59 -4.58
C ARG A 173 25.91 1.58 -3.47
N HIS A 174 24.86 2.01 -2.79
CA HIS A 174 24.96 3.04 -1.76
C HIS A 174 25.24 2.43 -0.39
N SER A 175 25.85 3.25 0.45
CA SER A 175 25.99 2.98 1.88
C SER A 175 24.64 3.04 2.58
N ALA A 176 24.55 2.46 3.78
CA ALA A 176 23.34 2.50 4.59
C ALA A 176 22.93 3.94 4.97
N GLU A 177 23.91 4.84 5.15
CA GLU A 177 23.66 6.25 5.46
C GLU A 177 23.05 7.00 4.27
N GLU A 178 23.61 6.81 3.06
CA GLU A 178 23.05 7.39 1.84
C GLU A 178 21.64 6.86 1.56
N VAL A 179 21.41 5.54 1.71
CA VAL A 179 20.07 4.95 1.56
C VAL A 179 19.08 5.56 2.54
N ARG A 180 19.49 5.73 3.81
CA ARG A 180 18.65 6.37 4.83
C ARG A 180 18.33 7.82 4.46
N HIS A 181 19.32 8.58 3.99
CA HIS A 181 19.13 9.95 3.53
C HIS A 181 18.12 10.02 2.37
N PHE A 182 18.26 9.19 1.34
CA PHE A 182 17.31 9.15 0.22
C PHE A 182 15.91 8.70 0.64
N THR A 183 15.81 7.86 1.67
CA THR A 183 14.53 7.43 2.24
C THR A 183 13.84 8.60 2.95
N GLU A 184 14.60 9.37 3.73
CA GLU A 184 14.13 10.56 4.42
C GLU A 184 13.67 11.64 3.41
N GLU A 185 14.42 11.89 2.34
CA GLU A 185 14.02 12.82 1.28
C GLU A 185 12.71 12.38 0.61
N ALA A 186 12.57 11.09 0.29
CA ALA A 186 11.37 10.57 -0.37
C ALA A 186 10.14 10.62 0.55
N ILE A 187 10.28 10.26 1.84
CA ILE A 187 9.17 10.37 2.81
C ILE A 187 8.83 11.83 3.07
N GLY A 188 9.84 12.71 3.18
CA GLY A 188 9.65 14.14 3.33
C GLY A 188 8.92 14.77 2.15
N ALA A 189 9.17 14.32 0.93
CA ALA A 189 8.41 14.75 -0.25
C ALA A 189 6.92 14.37 -0.13
N ILE A 190 6.62 13.12 0.25
CA ILE A 190 5.24 12.66 0.47
C ILE A 190 4.58 13.46 1.60
N ALA A 191 5.31 13.74 2.68
CA ALA A 191 4.85 14.58 3.78
C ALA A 191 4.48 15.99 3.31
N GLY A 192 5.30 16.61 2.46
CA GLY A 192 4.99 17.92 1.87
C GLY A 192 3.70 17.92 1.05
N PHE A 193 3.43 16.86 0.28
CA PHE A 193 2.13 16.70 -0.39
C PHE A 193 0.97 16.60 0.61
N ALA A 194 1.12 15.77 1.64
CA ALA A 194 0.09 15.59 2.65
C ALA A 194 -0.18 16.87 3.46
N GLU A 195 0.85 17.64 3.80
CA GLU A 195 0.71 18.94 4.47
C GLU A 195 -0.05 19.92 3.59
N ALA A 196 0.35 20.07 2.32
CA ALA A 196 -0.36 20.96 1.39
C ALA A 196 -1.82 20.55 1.18
N ALA A 197 -2.10 19.24 1.11
CA ALA A 197 -3.45 18.71 1.00
C ALA A 197 -4.28 18.96 2.29
N TYR A 198 -3.67 18.72 3.45
CA TYR A 198 -4.28 18.95 4.76
C TYR A 198 -4.68 20.42 4.95
N GLU A 199 -3.81 21.35 4.55
CA GLU A 199 -4.11 22.78 4.63
C GLU A 199 -5.29 23.18 3.73
N LYS A 200 -5.37 22.61 2.52
CA LYS A 200 -6.50 22.83 1.60
C LYS A 200 -7.82 22.25 2.12
N ALA A 201 -7.78 21.09 2.74
CA ALA A 201 -8.96 20.45 3.33
C ALA A 201 -9.53 21.21 4.55
N GLY A 202 -8.79 22.18 5.08
CA GLY A 202 -9.16 22.97 6.24
C GLY A 202 -8.76 22.30 7.55
N LYS A 203 -7.90 22.98 8.33
CA LYS A 203 -7.40 22.51 9.64
C LYS A 203 -8.59 22.28 10.59
N GLY A 204 -8.99 21.01 10.78
CA GLY A 204 -10.04 20.61 11.72
C GLY A 204 -11.25 19.88 11.10
N GLY A 205 -11.33 19.71 9.78
CA GLY A 205 -12.29 18.76 9.20
C GLY A 205 -11.95 17.33 9.61
N SER A 206 -12.93 16.46 9.87
CA SER A 206 -12.72 15.04 10.19
C SER A 206 -12.80 14.11 8.96
N GLY A 207 -13.14 14.66 7.79
CA GLY A 207 -13.27 13.90 6.54
C GLY A 207 -11.93 13.53 5.93
N VAL A 208 -11.94 12.54 5.03
CA VAL A 208 -10.76 12.16 4.23
C VAL A 208 -10.29 13.35 3.40
N PHE A 209 -8.98 13.47 3.23
CA PHE A 209 -8.36 14.39 2.28
C PHE A 209 -7.42 13.61 1.36
N TRP A 210 -7.26 14.10 0.13
CA TRP A 210 -6.55 13.40 -0.94
C TRP A 210 -5.19 14.04 -1.21
N ILE A 211 -4.19 13.25 -1.56
CA ILE A 211 -2.77 13.62 -1.53
C ILE A 211 -2.42 14.77 -2.48
N LEU A 212 -3.16 14.93 -3.58
CA LEU A 212 -3.02 16.05 -4.51
C LEU A 212 -3.93 17.25 -4.18
N GLY A 213 -4.72 17.15 -3.11
CA GLY A 213 -5.57 18.22 -2.59
C GLY A 213 -6.82 18.51 -3.42
N GLY A 214 -7.31 17.54 -4.19
CA GLY A 214 -8.60 17.60 -4.88
C GLY A 214 -9.76 17.14 -4.01
N GLU A 215 -11.00 17.25 -4.51
CA GLU A 215 -12.20 16.75 -3.83
C GLU A 215 -12.34 15.22 -3.91
N MET A 216 -11.80 14.62 -4.98
CA MET A 216 -11.81 13.18 -5.23
C MET A 216 -10.37 12.63 -5.23
N PRO A 217 -10.17 11.33 -4.90
CA PRO A 217 -8.85 10.72 -4.95
C PRO A 217 -8.36 10.58 -6.39
N THR A 218 -7.03 10.50 -6.53
CA THR A 218 -6.39 10.09 -7.78
C THR A 218 -5.71 8.73 -7.60
N GLU A 219 -5.17 8.12 -8.67
CA GLU A 219 -4.48 6.83 -8.54
C GLU A 219 -3.25 6.88 -7.59
N ALA A 220 -2.67 8.07 -7.38
CA ALA A 220 -1.62 8.30 -6.39
C ALA A 220 -2.08 8.04 -4.96
N ASP A 221 -3.31 8.39 -4.56
CA ASP A 221 -3.81 8.18 -3.19
C ASP A 221 -3.75 6.71 -2.78
N PHE A 222 -4.18 5.82 -3.67
CA PHE A 222 -4.15 4.37 -3.43
C PHE A 222 -2.71 3.86 -3.25
N THR A 223 -1.77 4.45 -3.99
CA THR A 223 -0.36 4.10 -3.93
C THR A 223 0.30 4.62 -2.65
N VAL A 224 0.03 5.88 -2.30
CA VAL A 224 0.54 6.55 -1.10
C VAL A 224 0.01 5.85 0.14
N PHE A 225 -1.31 5.70 0.27
CA PHE A 225 -1.90 5.01 1.41
C PHE A 225 -1.42 3.57 1.53
N GLY A 226 -1.41 2.83 0.41
CA GLY A 226 -0.89 1.46 0.39
C GLY A 226 0.53 1.41 0.93
N ALA A 227 1.43 2.26 0.43
CA ALA A 227 2.83 2.30 0.83
C ALA A 227 3.00 2.67 2.30
N LEU A 228 2.39 3.76 2.76
CA LEU A 228 2.50 4.24 4.14
C LEU A 228 1.95 3.22 5.14
N SER A 229 0.75 2.68 4.91
CA SER A 229 0.16 1.63 5.76
C SER A 229 1.04 0.37 5.79
N GLY A 230 1.47 -0.10 4.62
CA GLY A 230 2.42 -1.20 4.50
C GLY A 230 3.72 -0.90 5.23
N TYR A 231 4.15 0.37 5.28
CA TYR A 231 5.35 0.73 6.00
C TYR A 231 5.21 0.68 7.52
N LEU A 232 4.03 0.98 8.04
CA LEU A 232 3.73 0.87 9.47
C LEU A 232 3.50 -0.58 9.91
N VAL A 233 2.85 -1.41 9.07
CA VAL A 233 2.65 -2.85 9.34
C VAL A 233 3.97 -3.60 9.46
N ASN A 234 4.95 -3.24 8.64
CA ASN A 234 6.24 -3.92 8.57
C ASN A 234 7.30 -3.33 9.50
N HIS A 235 6.91 -2.60 10.55
CA HIS A 235 7.84 -1.82 11.37
C HIS A 235 9.00 -2.59 12.00
N GLU A 236 8.83 -3.87 12.30
CA GLU A 236 9.88 -4.70 12.91
C GLU A 236 11.07 -4.91 11.95
N VAL A 237 10.82 -4.93 10.64
CA VAL A 237 11.84 -5.20 9.61
C VAL A 237 12.36 -3.91 8.97
N GLN A 238 11.75 -2.76 9.25
CA GLN A 238 12.16 -1.45 8.73
C GLN A 238 11.89 -0.30 9.73
N PRO A 239 12.40 -0.40 10.97
CA PRO A 239 12.05 0.54 12.02
C PRO A 239 12.40 2.00 11.68
N ALA A 240 13.44 2.26 10.90
CA ALA A 240 13.83 3.63 10.53
C ALA A 240 12.79 4.23 9.57
N THR A 241 12.42 3.53 8.50
CA THR A 241 11.36 3.96 7.57
C THR A 241 10.04 4.22 8.31
N SER A 242 9.61 3.28 9.17
CA SER A 242 8.35 3.46 9.91
C SER A 242 8.41 4.62 10.91
N SER A 243 9.58 4.88 11.50
CA SER A 243 9.79 6.06 12.35
C SER A 243 9.65 7.37 11.57
N MET A 244 10.25 7.45 10.38
CA MET A 244 10.15 8.62 9.49
C MET A 244 8.69 8.90 9.10
N VAL A 245 7.90 7.88 8.75
CA VAL A 245 6.47 8.07 8.48
C VAL A 245 5.75 8.66 9.70
N ARG A 246 6.00 8.10 10.90
CA ARG A 246 5.36 8.55 12.14
C ARG A 246 5.77 9.95 12.59
N SER A 247 6.96 10.43 12.19
CA SER A 247 7.41 11.77 12.56
C SER A 247 6.69 12.89 11.81
N HIS A 248 5.85 12.57 10.81
CA HIS A 248 5.05 13.55 10.08
C HIS A 248 3.56 13.45 10.48
N PRO A 249 3.03 14.40 11.28
CA PRO A 249 1.64 14.36 11.72
C PRO A 249 0.61 14.35 10.58
N ALA A 250 0.87 15.06 9.49
CA ALA A 250 -0.02 15.09 8.33
C ALA A 250 -0.12 13.70 7.65
N LEU A 251 0.97 12.93 7.61
CA LEU A 251 0.94 11.55 7.12
C LEU A 251 0.15 10.64 8.04
N VAL A 252 0.34 10.77 9.35
CA VAL A 252 -0.41 9.99 10.34
C VAL A 252 -1.91 10.27 10.23
N ASP A 253 -2.31 11.55 10.14
CA ASP A 253 -3.71 11.94 10.01
C ASP A 253 -4.32 11.49 8.66
N TYR A 254 -3.55 11.55 7.57
CA TYR A 254 -3.95 10.99 6.27
C TYR A 254 -4.27 9.49 6.37
N ILE A 255 -3.39 8.72 7.01
CA ILE A 255 -3.55 7.28 7.21
C ILE A 255 -4.78 6.97 8.08
N GLU A 256 -4.93 7.66 9.22
CA GLU A 256 -6.03 7.42 10.16
C GLU A 256 -7.40 7.73 9.54
N ARG A 257 -7.52 8.81 8.76
CA ARG A 257 -8.80 9.16 8.09
C ARG A 257 -9.19 8.13 7.03
N ILE A 258 -8.24 7.71 6.19
CA ILE A 258 -8.51 6.68 5.18
C ILE A 258 -8.79 5.34 5.84
N HIS A 259 -8.09 5.00 6.93
CA HIS A 259 -8.38 3.83 7.74
C HIS A 259 -9.83 3.87 8.25
N GLY A 260 -10.23 4.95 8.93
CA GLY A 260 -11.59 5.08 9.47
C GLY A 260 -12.69 5.05 8.40
N ALA A 261 -12.42 5.59 7.20
CA ALA A 261 -13.41 5.62 6.13
C ALA A 261 -13.54 4.30 5.35
N TYR A 262 -12.43 3.60 5.09
CA TYR A 262 -12.41 2.46 4.16
C TYR A 262 -11.99 1.14 4.80
N PHE A 263 -11.42 1.16 6.01
CA PHE A 263 -10.85 0.00 6.68
C PHE A 263 -11.19 -0.05 8.19
N ALA A 264 -12.34 0.47 8.59
CA ALA A 264 -12.79 0.41 9.99
C ALA A 264 -12.97 -1.04 10.51
N ASP A 265 -13.07 -2.00 9.59
CA ASP A 265 -13.09 -3.44 9.86
C ASP A 265 -11.69 -4.04 10.07
N TYR A 266 -10.61 -3.28 9.88
CA TYR A 266 -9.23 -3.74 10.05
C TYR A 266 -8.67 -3.39 11.42
N SER A 267 -7.70 -4.17 11.89
CA SER A 267 -6.88 -3.78 13.03
C SER A 267 -6.21 -2.42 12.79
N HIS A 268 -6.25 -1.56 13.81
CA HIS A 268 -5.60 -0.25 13.74
C HIS A 268 -4.10 -0.37 13.45
N LEU A 269 -3.60 0.55 12.62
CA LEU A 269 -2.18 0.65 12.31
C LEU A 269 -1.40 1.18 13.52
N PRO A 270 -0.13 0.79 13.70
CA PRO A 270 0.72 1.28 14.79
C PRO A 270 1.25 2.69 14.48
N CYS A 271 0.33 3.65 14.43
CA CYS A 271 0.57 5.07 14.16
C CYS A 271 1.10 5.82 15.39
N SER A 272 0.84 5.35 16.61
CA SER A 272 1.34 5.95 17.84
C SER A 272 2.70 5.35 18.28
N VAL A 273 3.54 6.17 18.93
CA VAL A 273 4.78 5.71 19.58
C VAL A 273 4.50 4.85 20.83
N ALA A 274 3.32 5.02 21.45
CA ALA A 274 2.95 4.39 22.72
C ALA A 274 2.58 2.90 22.61
N SER A 275 2.38 2.37 21.39
CA SER A 275 1.94 0.99 21.16
C SER A 275 3.08 -0.04 21.04
N TRP A 276 4.26 0.24 21.59
CA TRP A 276 5.41 -0.67 21.54
C TRP A 276 5.93 -1.10 22.92
N PRO A 277 6.27 -2.38 23.11
CA PRO A 277 7.08 -2.80 24.25
C PRO A 277 8.44 -2.12 24.15
N SER A 278 8.84 -1.42 25.22
CA SER A 278 9.97 -0.51 25.28
C SER A 278 11.36 -1.18 25.26
N ASN A 279 11.57 -2.27 24.51
CA ASN A 279 12.86 -2.95 24.45
C ASN A 279 13.08 -3.64 23.09
N ILE A 280 13.79 -2.96 22.17
CA ILE A 280 14.75 -3.57 21.23
C ILE A 280 15.95 -2.64 21.15
#